data_AF-A0A0N4TF54-F1
#
_entry.id   AF-A0A0N4TF54-F1
#
_cell.length_a   1.000
_cell.length_b   1.000
_cell.length_c   1.000
_cell.angle_alpha   90.00
_cell.angle_beta   90.00
_cell.angle_gamma   90.00
#
_symmetry.space_group_name_H-M   'P 1'
#
loop_
_entity.id
_entity.type
_entity.pdbx_description
1 polymer ?
#
loop_
_entity_poly.entity_id
_entity_poly.type
_entity_poly.pdbx_seq_one_letter_code
_entity_poly.pdbx_strand_id
1 'polypeptide(L)'
;MKLHLFPMDSQKCKLEIESYGYSVLDIVYFFNNSKNPVSKSEFELPQFVLIDIQVASRNVVLSSGNYSRLTCAFLFKRNIGFYIIQVYLPSILIVVISWVSFWLNRDATPARV
;
A
#
# COMPACT_ATOMS: atom_id res chain seq x y z
N MET A 1 -4.43 0.67 -7.37
CA MET A 1 -3.10 0.68 -6.74
C MET A 1 -2.09 1.27 -7.72
N LYS A 2 -1.10 2.05 -7.25
CA LYS A 2 -0.05 2.62 -8.11
C LYS A 2 1.29 1.98 -7.74
N LEU A 3 1.84 1.12 -8.60
CA LEU A 3 2.98 0.24 -8.28
C LEU A 3 4.33 0.68 -8.88
N HIS A 4 4.41 1.90 -9.41
CA HIS A 4 5.65 2.47 -9.96
C HIS A 4 6.88 2.43 -9.02
N LEU A 5 6.67 2.50 -7.70
CA LEU A 5 7.73 2.47 -6.68
C LEU A 5 7.82 1.11 -5.98
N PHE A 6 7.29 0.04 -6.56
CA PHE A 6 7.36 -1.28 -5.94
C PHE A 6 8.82 -1.73 -5.72
N PRO A 7 9.19 -2.28 -4.53
CA PRO A 7 8.38 -2.55 -3.33
C PRO A 7 8.41 -1.43 -2.28
N MET A 8 9.00 -0.28 -2.57
CA MET A 8 9.08 0.92 -1.71
C MET A 8 7.84 1.83 -1.85
N ASP A 9 6.66 1.24 -2.00
CA ASP A 9 5.42 1.96 -2.26
C ASP A 9 4.53 2.14 -1.02
N SER A 10 3.65 3.13 -1.09
CA SER A 10 2.54 3.32 -0.16
C SER A 10 1.23 3.35 -0.94
N GLN A 11 0.19 2.70 -0.42
CA GLN A 11 -1.10 2.55 -1.06
C GLN A 11 -2.19 3.19 -0.20
N LYS A 12 -3.03 4.01 -0.84
CA LYS A 12 -4.24 4.57 -0.23
C LYS A 12 -5.45 3.78 -0.72
N CYS A 13 -6.06 3.00 0.16
CA CYS A 13 -7.25 2.19 -0.12
C CYS A 13 -8.47 2.87 0.49
N LYS A 14 -9.56 3.03 -0.27
CA LYS A 14 -10.78 3.69 0.21
C LYS A 14 -11.90 2.67 0.34
N LEU A 15 -12.62 2.73 1.46
CA LEU A 15 -13.92 2.12 1.66
C LEU A 15 -14.96 3.25 1.60
N GLU A 16 -15.90 3.13 0.68
CA GLU A 16 -16.98 4.11 0.50
C GLU A 16 -18.30 3.42 0.84
N ILE A 17 -19.05 4.01 1.79
CA ILE A 17 -20.34 3.51 2.26
C ILE A 17 -21.39 4.54 1.88
N GLU A 18 -22.45 4.11 1.22
CA GLU A 18 -23.48 4.98 0.65
C GLU A 18 -24.80 4.21 0.53
N SER A 19 -25.90 4.96 0.53
CA SER A 19 -27.23 4.41 0.28
C SER A 19 -27.44 4.24 -1.21
N TYR A 20 -27.96 3.10 -1.63
CA TYR A 20 -28.24 2.85 -3.03
C TYR A 20 -29.51 3.58 -3.52
N GLY A 21 -30.58 3.55 -2.73
CA GLY A 21 -31.92 4.00 -3.15
C GLY A 21 -32.42 5.27 -2.50
N TYR A 22 -31.87 5.66 -1.35
CA TYR A 22 -32.34 6.82 -0.59
C TYR A 22 -31.41 8.01 -0.75
N SER A 23 -31.98 9.15 -1.11
CA SER A 23 -31.25 10.39 -1.32
C SER A 23 -30.89 11.07 0.00
N VAL A 24 -30.11 12.15 -0.06
CA VAL A 24 -29.84 13.02 1.11
C VAL A 24 -31.09 13.62 1.76
N LEU A 25 -32.23 13.65 1.05
CA LEU A 25 -33.50 14.11 1.61
C LEU A 25 -34.12 13.08 2.55
N ASP A 26 -33.82 11.80 2.34
CA ASP A 26 -34.40 10.69 3.07
C ASP A 26 -33.44 10.19 4.17
N ILE A 27 -32.14 10.08 3.85
CA ILE A 27 -31.12 9.53 4.75
C ILE A 27 -29.81 10.34 4.66
N VAL A 28 -29.30 10.75 5.83
CA VAL A 28 -27.99 11.39 5.99
C VAL A 28 -27.11 10.55 6.91
N TYR A 29 -25.93 10.18 6.41
CA TYR A 29 -24.95 9.43 7.20
C TYR A 29 -23.94 10.38 7.85
N PHE A 30 -23.64 10.09 9.11
CA PHE A 30 -22.57 10.74 9.85
C PHE A 30 -21.84 9.71 10.69
N PHE A 31 -20.56 9.96 10.94
CA PHE A 31 -19.82 9.19 11.94
C PHE A 31 -20.26 9.65 13.32
N ASN A 32 -20.40 8.70 14.24
CA ASN A 32 -20.68 9.03 15.63
C ASN A 32 -19.57 9.98 16.16
N ASN A 33 -19.94 10.92 17.03
CA ASN A 33 -19.11 12.03 17.50
C ASN A 33 -17.95 11.59 18.44
N SER A 34 -17.56 10.31 18.40
CA SER A 34 -16.40 9.82 19.12
C SER A 34 -15.12 10.34 18.45
N LYS A 35 -14.07 10.55 19.25
CA LYS A 35 -12.76 10.99 18.73
C LYS A 35 -12.21 10.05 17.64
N ASN A 36 -12.58 8.76 17.68
CA ASN A 36 -12.16 7.72 16.74
C ASN A 36 -13.37 6.84 16.35
N PRO A 37 -14.08 7.14 15.25
CA PRO A 37 -15.23 6.35 14.84
C PRO A 37 -14.86 4.98 14.26
N VAL A 38 -13.60 4.81 13.87
CA VAL A 38 -13.04 3.54 13.41
C VAL A 38 -12.02 3.07 14.43
N SER A 39 -12.28 1.93 15.06
CA SER A 39 -11.31 1.30 15.95
C SER A 39 -10.17 0.72 15.13
N LYS A 40 -8.94 1.05 15.52
CA LYS A 40 -7.75 0.35 15.04
C LYS A 40 -7.63 -0.90 15.89
N SER A 41 -8.24 -2.01 15.44
CA SER A 41 -7.88 -3.31 16.02
C SER A 41 -6.40 -3.58 15.74
N GLU A 42 -5.74 -4.27 16.65
CA GLU A 42 -4.41 -4.82 16.39
C GLU A 42 -4.55 -5.94 15.37
N PHE A 43 -4.39 -5.59 14.09
CA PHE A 43 -4.27 -6.55 13.01
C PHE A 43 -2.92 -6.36 12.34
N GLU A 44 -2.21 -7.46 12.15
CA GLU A 44 -0.95 -7.48 11.43
C GLU A 44 -1.19 -8.04 10.03
N LEU A 45 -0.80 -7.28 9.01
CA LEU A 45 -0.75 -7.79 7.65
C LEU A 45 0.69 -8.22 7.36
N PRO A 46 0.91 -9.42 6.78
CA PRO A 46 2.27 -9.93 6.57
C PRO A 46 3.10 -9.08 5.60
N GLN A 47 2.45 -8.39 4.66
CA GLN A 47 3.11 -7.59 3.62
C GLN A 47 2.95 -6.07 3.79
N PHE A 48 2.05 -5.61 4.66
CA PHE A 48 1.72 -4.20 4.77
C PHE A 48 1.60 -3.77 6.23
N VAL A 49 1.87 -2.50 6.48
CA VAL A 49 1.63 -1.87 7.77
C VAL A 49 0.60 -0.77 7.59
N LEU A 50 -0.45 -0.79 8.40
CA LEU A 50 -1.42 0.28 8.46
C LEU A 50 -0.81 1.50 9.18
N ILE A 51 -0.52 2.54 8.43
CA ILE A 51 0.01 3.80 8.96
C ILE A 51 -1.12 4.63 9.58
N ASP A 52 -2.14 4.92 8.78
CA ASP A 52 -3.15 5.92 9.11
C ASP A 52 -4.54 5.53 8.58
N ILE A 53 -5.58 6.03 9.25
CA ILE A 53 -6.98 5.88 8.84
C ILE A 53 -7.60 7.28 8.80
N GLN A 54 -7.99 7.71 7.61
CA GLN A 54 -8.66 8.99 7.39
C GLN A 54 -10.15 8.76 7.18
N VAL A 55 -10.97 9.48 7.93
CA VAL A 55 -12.43 9.34 7.90
C VAL A 55 -13.05 10.64 7.42
N ALA A 56 -14.01 10.57 6.51
CA ALA A 56 -14.71 11.73 5.97
C ALA A 56 -16.18 11.40 5.66
N SER A 57 -17.08 12.35 5.91
CA SER A 57 -18.44 12.32 5.38
C SER A 57 -18.57 13.37 4.29
N ARG A 58 -19.19 13.02 3.15
CA ARG A 58 -19.40 13.93 2.02
C ARG A 58 -20.70 13.61 1.29
N ASN A 59 -21.28 14.60 0.63
CA ASN A 59 -22.38 14.38 -0.32
C ASN A 59 -21.81 14.23 -1.73
N VAL A 60 -22.34 13.26 -2.47
CA VAL A 60 -21.92 12.98 -3.85
C VAL A 60 -23.12 13.14 -4.78
N VAL A 61 -22.89 13.86 -5.87
CA VAL A 61 -23.87 14.03 -6.95
C VAL A 61 -23.71 12.87 -7.92
N LEU A 62 -24.77 12.09 -8.10
CA LEU A 62 -24.89 11.02 -9.08
C LEU A 62 -25.99 11.39 -10.09
N SER A 63 -26.08 10.64 -11.19
CA SER A 63 -27.11 10.88 -12.22
C SER A 63 -28.54 10.73 -11.69
N SER A 64 -28.75 9.91 -10.67
CA SER A 64 -30.05 9.66 -10.04
C SER A 64 -30.39 10.64 -8.91
N GLY A 65 -29.44 11.46 -8.45
CA GLY A 65 -29.66 12.40 -7.34
C GLY A 65 -28.42 12.63 -6.47
N ASN A 66 -28.64 13.30 -5.33
CA ASN A 66 -27.61 13.53 -4.32
C ASN A 66 -27.69 12.48 -3.22
N TYR A 67 -26.54 11.91 -2.86
CA TYR A 67 -26.42 10.84 -1.88
C TYR A 67 -25.38 11.16 -0.82
N SER A 68 -25.67 10.78 0.42
CA SER A 68 -24.74 10.89 1.54
C SER A 68 -23.76 9.72 1.47
N ARG A 69 -22.44 10.00 1.49
CA ARG A 69 -21.38 8.99 1.42
C ARG A 69 -20.37 9.16 2.56
N LEU A 70 -20.17 8.08 3.31
CA LEU A 70 -19.06 7.96 4.25
C LEU A 70 -17.85 7.36 3.54
N THR A 71 -16.67 7.92 3.79
CA THR A 71 -15.40 7.45 3.22
C THR A 71 -14.41 7.17 4.33
N CYS A 72 -13.89 5.95 4.37
CA CYS A 72 -12.76 5.55 5.21
C CYS A 72 -11.56 5.25 4.29
N ALA A 73 -10.50 6.04 4.38
CA ALA A 73 -9.29 5.85 3.61
C ALA A 73 -8.17 5.32 4.50
N PHE A 74 -7.71 4.11 4.18
CA PHE A 74 -6.62 3.41 4.83
C PHE A 74 -5.31 3.68 4.10
N LEU A 75 -4.30 4.14 4.82
CA LEU A 75 -2.95 4.33 4.31
C LEU A 75 -2.09 3.13 4.71
N PHE A 76 -1.74 2.31 3.72
CA PHE A 76 -0.85 1.16 3.89
C PHE A 76 0.54 1.48 3.34
N LYS A 77 1.58 1.06 4.06
CA LYS A 77 2.96 1.03 3.55
C LYS A 77 3.43 -0.40 3.47
N ARG A 78 4.07 -0.77 2.35
CA ARG A 78 4.57 -2.12 2.15
C ARG A 78 5.76 -2.38 3.06
N ASN A 79 5.80 -3.57 3.67
CA ASN A 79 6.97 -4.03 4.39
C ASN A 79 8.04 -4.51 3.38
N ILE A 80 9.24 -3.94 3.46
CA ILE A 80 10.31 -4.21 2.49
C ILE A 80 11.22 -5.38 2.89
N GLY A 81 11.17 -5.83 4.16
CA GLY A 81 12.12 -6.81 4.70
C GLY A 81 12.22 -8.09 3.86
N PHE A 82 11.09 -8.60 3.38
CA PHE A 82 11.04 -9.75 2.47
C PHE A 82 11.81 -9.52 1.17
N TYR A 83 11.61 -8.38 0.52
CA TYR A 83 12.27 -8.06 -0.76
C TYR A 83 13.77 -7.83 -0.59
N ILE A 84 14.19 -7.26 0.55
CA ILE A 84 15.62 -7.11 0.85
C ILE A 84 16.32 -8.46 0.86
N ILE A 85 15.78 -9.43 1.61
CA ILE A 85 16.41 -10.74 1.79
C ILE A 85 16.32 -11.58 0.52
N GLN A 86 15.17 -11.60 -0.14
CA GLN A 86 14.94 -12.51 -1.28
C GLN A 86 15.37 -11.96 -2.64
N VAL A 87 15.43 -10.64 -2.82
CA VAL A 87 15.68 -10.02 -4.13
C VAL A 87 16.94 -9.17 -4.13
N TYR A 88 17.01 -8.16 -3.25
CA TYR A 88 18.13 -7.22 -3.27
C TYR A 88 19.45 -7.85 -2.84
N LEU A 89 19.46 -8.61 -1.74
CA LEU A 89 20.67 -9.25 -1.23
C LEU A 89 21.32 -10.23 -2.23
N PRO A 90 20.61 -11.21 -2.81
CA PRO A 90 21.23 -12.11 -3.79
C PRO A 90 21.68 -11.37 -5.06
N SER A 91 20.93 -10.37 -5.51
CA SER A 91 21.34 -9.57 -6.68
C SER A 91 22.64 -8.81 -6.43
N ILE A 92 22.80 -8.20 -5.24
CA ILE A 92 24.04 -7.51 -4.85
C ILE A 92 25.20 -8.52 -4.79
N LEU A 93 24.99 -9.69 -4.18
CA LEU A 93 26.03 -10.72 -4.09
C LEU A 93 26.50 -11.20 -5.47
N ILE A 94 25.57 -11.40 -6.42
CA ILE A 94 25.90 -11.76 -7.80
C ILE A 94 26.77 -10.69 -8.45
N VAL A 95 26.44 -9.41 -8.28
CA VAL A 95 27.24 -8.30 -8.82
C VAL A 95 28.64 -8.28 -8.18
N VAL A 96 28.75 -8.45 -6.86
CA VAL A 96 30.07 -8.49 -6.18
C VAL A 96 30.90 -9.68 -6.64
N ILE A 97 30.31 -10.87 -6.78
CA ILE A 97 30.99 -12.07 -7.28
C ILE A 97 31.47 -11.86 -8.73
N SER A 98 30.69 -11.16 -9.56
CA SER A 98 31.10 -10.86 -10.93
C SER A 98 32.40 -10.03 -10.99
N TRP A 99 32.65 -9.18 -9.99
CA TRP A 99 33.87 -8.38 -9.89
C TRP A 99 35.10 -9.17 -9.46
N VAL A 100 34.93 -10.34 -8.83
CA VAL A 100 36.06 -11.21 -8.44
C VAL A 100 36.85 -11.64 -9.67
N SER A 101 36.19 -11.79 -10.82
CA SER A 101 36.84 -12.12 -12.09
C SER A 101 37.90 -11.10 -12.54
N PHE A 102 37.81 -9.84 -12.09
CA PHE A 102 38.81 -8.81 -12.38
C PHE A 102 40.11 -8.97 -11.58
N TRP A 103 40.06 -9.67 -10.45
CA TRP A 103 41.22 -9.95 -9.59
C TRP A 103 41.98 -11.21 -10.01
N LEU A 104 41.40 -12.03 -10.89
CA LEU A 104 42.03 -13.24 -11.42
C LEU A 104 43.06 -12.91 -12.50
N ASN A 105 44.19 -13.60 -12.45
CA ASN A 105 45.27 -13.43 -13.41
C ASN A 105 44.80 -13.72 -14.85
N ARG A 106 45.35 -12.98 -15.83
CA ARG A 106 44.88 -12.98 -17.23
C ARG A 106 44.97 -14.37 -17.89
N ASP A 107 45.93 -15.18 -17.45
CA ASP A 107 46.19 -16.52 -18.01
C ASP A 107 45.23 -17.60 -17.48
N ALA A 108 44.42 -17.29 -16.47
CA ALA A 108 43.38 -18.19 -15.94
C ALA A 108 42.09 -18.12 -16.78
N THR A 109 42.21 -18.32 -18.10
CA THR A 109 41.09 -18.22 -19.05
C THR A 109 39.90 -19.14 -18.75
N PRO A 110 40.05 -20.39 -18.21
CA PRO A 110 38.91 -21.25 -17.88
C PRO A 110 38.17 -20.83 -16.60
N ALA A 111 38.79 -20.01 -15.74
CA ALA A 111 38.22 -19.60 -14.46
C ALA A 111 37.42 -18.28 -14.53
N ARG A 112 37.42 -17.63 -15.70
CA ARG A 112 36.77 -16.34 -15.95
C ARG A 112 35.51 -16.44 -16.82
N VAL A 113 35.26 -17.58 -17.46
CA VAL A 113 34.18 -17.82 -18.44
C VAL A 113 33.14 -18.79 -17.86
#